data_AF-A0A1P8JTP6-F1
#
_entry.id   AF-A0A1P8JTP6-F1
#
_cell.length_a   1.000
_cell.length_b   1.000
_cell.length_c   1.000
_cell.angle_alpha   90.00
_cell.angle_beta   90.00
_cell.angle_gamma   90.00
#
_symmetry.space_group_name_H-M   'P 1'
#
loop_
_entity.id
_entity.type
_entity.pdbx_description
1 polymer ?
#
loop_
_entity_poly.entity_id
_entity_poly.type
_entity_poly.pdbx_seq_one_letter_code
_entity_poly.pdbx_strand_id
1 'polypeptide(L)'
;MKLQVYRLREKGRRLPGGEVERRGPEVGEFMYERNNMRGRTFKALLVRPGDMKNFHVIPLLDEAVILKVDSQGMLIAGREFVSNGVRKHQNNEYRQSWWCVLPQGATTPPAPLETPPQA
;
A
#
# COMPACT_ATOMS: atom_id res chain seq x y z
N MET A 1 7.92 5.23 -7.64
CA MET A 1 8.17 3.88 -8.21
C MET A 1 6.87 3.36 -8.79
N LYS A 2 6.85 2.81 -10.01
CA LYS A 2 5.61 2.26 -10.61
C LYS A 2 5.36 0.85 -10.08
N LEU A 3 4.21 0.61 -9.45
CA LEU A 3 3.83 -0.70 -8.90
C LEU A 3 2.44 -1.14 -9.39
N GLN A 4 2.23 -2.45 -9.38
CA GLN A 4 0.91 -3.07 -9.45
C GLN A 4 0.40 -3.30 -8.03
N VAL A 5 -0.82 -2.88 -7.73
CA VAL A 5 -1.40 -2.96 -6.40
C VAL A 5 -2.78 -3.60 -6.45
N TYR A 6 -2.94 -4.68 -5.70
CA TYR A 6 -4.24 -5.32 -5.48
C TYR A 6 -4.86 -4.81 -4.20
N ARG A 7 -6.11 -4.38 -4.28
CA ARG A 7 -6.92 -4.07 -3.09
C ARG A 7 -7.48 -5.37 -2.51
N LEU A 8 -7.21 -5.63 -1.24
CA LEU A 8 -7.64 -6.89 -0.58
C LEU A 8 -8.90 -6.73 0.26
N ARG A 9 -9.34 -5.49 0.48
CA ARG A 9 -10.53 -5.17 1.28
C ARG A 9 -11.39 -4.13 0.58
N GLU A 10 -12.69 -4.12 0.85
CA GLU A 10 -13.59 -3.06 0.40
C GLU A 10 -14.52 -2.70 1.56
N LYS A 11 -14.58 -1.40 1.90
CA LYS A 11 -15.34 -0.91 3.06
C LYS A 11 -15.11 -1.75 4.33
N GLY A 12 -13.85 -2.10 4.60
CA GLY A 12 -13.44 -2.87 5.77
C GLY A 12 -13.52 -4.39 5.62
N ARG A 13 -14.25 -4.91 4.63
CA ARG A 13 -14.48 -6.35 4.44
C ARG A 13 -13.40 -6.95 3.55
N ARG A 14 -12.89 -8.13 3.90
CA ARG A 14 -11.92 -8.86 3.07
C ARG A 14 -12.60 -9.35 1.80
N LEU A 15 -11.99 -9.07 0.65
CA LEU A 15 -12.44 -9.58 -0.63
C LEU A 15 -12.04 -11.07 -0.75
N PRO A 16 -12.93 -11.94 -1.25
CA PRO A 16 -12.58 -13.30 -1.62
C PRO A 16 -11.46 -13.32 -2.68
N GLY A 17 -10.61 -14.35 -2.68
CA GLY A 17 -9.45 -14.44 -3.59
C GLY A 17 -9.83 -14.28 -5.07
N GLY A 18 -10.84 -15.03 -5.54
CA GLY A 18 -11.31 -14.91 -6.93
C GLY A 18 -11.89 -13.54 -7.29
N GLU A 19 -12.37 -12.76 -6.30
CA GLU A 19 -12.82 -11.39 -6.55
C GLU A 19 -11.64 -10.43 -6.70
N VAL A 20 -10.57 -10.61 -5.92
CA VAL A 20 -9.33 -9.85 -6.05
C VAL A 20 -8.71 -10.06 -7.42
N GLU A 21 -8.66 -11.32 -7.88
CA GLU A 21 -8.13 -11.68 -9.21
C GLU A 21 -8.97 -11.07 -10.33
N ARG A 22 -10.31 -11.16 -10.23
CA ARG A 22 -11.23 -10.59 -11.23
C ARG A 22 -11.10 -9.07 -11.35
N ARG A 23 -10.90 -8.36 -10.24
CA ARG A 23 -10.70 -6.90 -10.25
C ARG A 23 -9.34 -6.52 -10.84
N GLY A 24 -8.35 -7.40 -10.73
CA GLY A 24 -7.01 -7.18 -11.24
C GLY A 24 -6.23 -6.14 -10.43
N PRO A 25 -4.96 -5.90 -10.80
CA PRO A 25 -4.13 -4.90 -10.16
C PRO A 25 -4.40 -3.50 -10.71
N GLU A 26 -4.35 -2.52 -9.82
CA GLU A 26 -4.26 -1.11 -10.19
C GLU A 26 -2.80 -0.72 -10.37
N VAL A 27 -2.50 0.05 -11.42
CA VAL A 27 -1.13 0.42 -11.78
C VAL A 27 -0.92 1.91 -11.62
N GLY A 28 0.12 2.28 -10.87
CA GLY A 28 0.42 3.68 -10.65
C GLY A 28 1.77 3.91 -10.01
N GLU A 29 2.08 5.18 -9.77
CA GLU A 29 3.22 5.57 -8.97
C GLU A 29 2.86 5.40 -7.49
N PHE A 30 3.55 4.46 -6.87
CA PHE A 30 3.41 4.17 -5.46
C PHE A 30 4.28 5.13 -4.64
N MET A 31 3.67 5.68 -3.59
CA MET A 31 4.32 6.52 -2.59
C MET A 31 3.97 6.01 -1.20
N TYR A 32 5.00 5.84 -0.37
CA TYR A 32 4.87 5.59 1.06
C TYR A 32 5.67 6.66 1.78
N GLU A 33 4.98 7.60 2.42
CA GLU A 33 5.62 8.77 3.01
C GLU A 33 5.07 9.09 4.40
N ARG A 34 5.89 9.78 5.19
CA ARG A 34 5.49 10.20 6.53
C ARG A 34 4.35 11.21 6.46
N ASN A 35 3.34 11.04 7.30
CA ASN A 35 2.24 11.98 7.42
C ASN A 35 2.65 13.14 8.34
N ASN A 36 3.15 14.23 7.75
CA ASN A 36 3.61 15.41 8.48
C ASN A 36 2.50 16.13 9.28
N MET A 37 1.22 15.90 8.97
CA MET A 37 0.09 16.53 9.68
C MET A 37 -0.38 15.73 10.90
N ARG A 38 -0.15 14.42 10.94
CA ARG A 38 -0.59 13.53 12.04
C ARG A 38 0.56 12.87 12.82
N GLY A 39 1.79 13.32 12.62
CA GLY A 39 2.94 12.93 13.46
C GLY A 39 3.76 11.74 12.93
N ARG A 40 3.89 10.67 13.73
CA ARG A 40 4.76 9.49 13.45
C ARG A 40 4.11 8.44 12.53
N THR A 41 2.99 8.77 11.91
CA THR A 41 2.26 7.86 11.02
C THR A 41 2.76 8.01 9.59
N PHE A 42 2.54 6.98 8.78
CA PHE A 42 2.81 7.00 7.34
C PHE A 42 1.50 6.96 6.58
N LYS A 43 1.53 7.39 5.32
CA LYS A 43 0.43 7.21 4.37
C LYS A 43 0.95 6.50 3.13
N ALA A 44 0.10 5.66 2.55
CA ALA A 44 0.35 4.99 1.28
C ALA A 44 -0.61 5.52 0.21
N LEU A 45 -0.06 5.88 -0.94
CA LEU A 45 -0.79 6.40 -2.08
C LEU A 45 -0.39 5.64 -3.34
N LEU A 46 -1.34 5.49 -4.25
CA LEU A 46 -1.09 5.08 -5.62
C LEU A 46 -1.69 6.14 -6.54
N VAL A 47 -0.86 6.89 -7.24
CA VAL A 47 -1.29 7.96 -8.15
C VAL A 47 -1.15 7.52 -9.60
N ARG A 48 -2.04 8.01 -10.46
CA ARG A 48 -1.93 7.75 -11.89
C ARG A 48 -0.65 8.41 -12.41
N PRO A 49 0.16 7.73 -13.24
CA PRO A 49 1.36 8.34 -13.82
C PRO A 49 0.97 9.60 -14.61
N GLY A 50 1.67 10.70 -14.37
CA GLY A 50 1.40 11.99 -15.02
C GLY A 50 0.31 12.86 -14.40
N ASP A 51 -0.37 12.40 -13.33
CA ASP A 51 -1.37 13.19 -12.60
C ASP A 51 -1.15 13.13 -11.09
N MET A 52 -0.25 14.03 -10.62
CA MET A 52 0.18 14.07 -9.21
C MET A 52 -0.83 14.75 -8.27
N LYS A 53 -1.83 15.47 -8.77
CA LYS A 53 -2.65 16.36 -7.93
C LYS A 53 -4.07 15.89 -7.66
N ASN A 54 -4.71 15.10 -8.52
CA ASN A 54 -6.16 14.90 -8.38
C ASN A 54 -6.71 13.47 -8.50
N PHE A 55 -5.90 12.44 -8.78
CA PHE A 55 -6.47 11.10 -8.94
C PHE A 55 -5.61 10.01 -8.30
N HIS A 56 -5.92 9.72 -7.03
CA HIS A 56 -5.54 8.44 -6.45
C HIS A 56 -6.28 7.33 -7.22
N VAL A 57 -5.54 6.37 -7.75
CA VAL A 57 -6.10 5.22 -8.48
C VAL A 57 -6.89 4.32 -7.52
N ILE A 58 -6.40 4.23 -6.29
CA ILE A 58 -7.08 3.57 -5.17
C ILE A 58 -7.10 4.51 -3.95
N PRO A 59 -8.13 4.42 -3.09
CA PRO A 59 -8.30 5.32 -1.95
C PRO A 59 -7.11 5.31 -0.99
N LEU A 60 -6.58 6.48 -0.62
CA LEU A 60 -5.44 6.65 0.28
C LEU A 60 -5.54 5.79 1.55
N LEU A 61 -4.42 5.19 1.95
CA LEU A 61 -4.25 4.59 3.27
C LEU A 61 -3.55 5.57 4.19
N ASP A 62 -4.23 6.02 5.24
CA ASP A 62 -3.63 6.72 6.37
C ASP A 62 -3.24 5.71 7.46
N GLU A 63 -2.34 6.09 8.35
CA GLU A 63 -1.73 5.19 9.34
C GLU A 63 -1.18 3.89 8.71
N ALA A 64 -0.64 4.01 7.51
CA ALA A 64 -0.20 2.88 6.71
C ALA A 64 1.03 2.21 7.34
N VAL A 65 0.98 0.89 7.47
CA VAL A 65 2.05 0.06 7.99
C VAL A 65 2.37 -1.06 7.01
N ILE A 66 3.65 -1.34 6.82
CA ILE A 66 4.13 -2.49 6.06
C ILE A 66 4.11 -3.70 7.00
N LEU A 67 3.28 -4.69 6.70
CA LEU A 67 3.13 -5.90 7.51
C LEU A 67 4.04 -7.04 7.05
N LYS A 68 4.31 -7.11 5.75
CA LYS A 68 5.14 -8.16 5.15
C LYS A 68 5.83 -7.62 3.91
N VAL A 69 7.07 -8.04 3.69
CA VAL A 69 7.80 -7.88 2.44
C VAL A 69 8.42 -9.24 2.10
N ASP A 70 8.22 -9.69 0.86
CA ASP A 70 8.88 -10.87 0.31
C ASP A 70 9.28 -10.64 -1.14
N SER A 71 9.81 -11.68 -1.79
CA SER A 71 10.27 -11.61 -3.19
C SER A 71 9.14 -11.38 -4.20
N GLN A 72 7.88 -11.57 -3.81
CA GLN A 72 6.71 -11.38 -4.66
C GLN A 72 6.07 -10.00 -4.45
N GLY A 73 6.20 -9.43 -3.26
CA GLY A 73 5.58 -8.14 -2.99
C GLY A 73 5.63 -7.68 -1.55
N MET A 74 4.77 -6.71 -1.28
CA MET A 74 4.64 -6.05 0.00
C MET A 74 3.17 -5.97 0.41
N LEU A 75 2.86 -6.42 1.63
CA LEU A 75 1.55 -6.27 2.24
C LEU A 75 1.53 -4.99 3.08
N ILE A 76 0.66 -4.06 2.72
CA ILE A 76 0.42 -2.83 3.47
C ILE A 76 -0.97 -2.88 4.08
N ALA A 77 -1.12 -2.43 5.31
CA ALA A 77 -2.42 -2.19 5.94
C ALA A 77 -2.53 -0.74 6.41
N GLY A 78 -3.75 -0.23 6.50
CA GLY A 78 -4.01 1.13 6.98
C GLY A 78 -5.49 1.42 7.08
N ARG A 79 -5.84 2.70 7.18
CA ARG A 79 -7.22 3.18 7.21
C ARG A 79 -7.53 3.97 5.95
N GLU A 80 -8.62 3.58 5.31
CA GLU A 80 -9.24 4.38 4.26
C GLU A 80 -10.29 5.28 4.89
N PHE A 81 -10.17 6.57 4.63
CA PHE A 81 -11.13 7.58 5.04
C PHE A 81 -12.08 7.86 3.87
N VAL A 82 -13.33 7.45 4.00
CA VAL A 82 -14.37 7.76 3.02
C VAL A 82 -15.18 8.94 3.53
N SER A 83 -15.16 10.06 2.81
CA SER A 83 -16.02 11.20 3.11
C SER A 83 -17.44 10.90 2.61
N ASN A 84 -18.41 10.95 3.52
CA ASN A 84 -19.80 10.59 3.17
C ASN A 84 -20.58 11.74 2.51
N GLY A 85 -19.94 12.85 2.11
CA GLY A 85 -20.57 13.99 1.42
C GLY A 85 -21.64 14.78 2.20
N VAL A 86 -22.25 14.21 3.23
CA VAL A 86 -23.47 14.74 3.88
C VAL A 86 -23.16 15.58 5.13
N ARG A 87 -22.05 15.34 5.83
CA ARG A 87 -21.58 16.19 6.96
C ARG A 87 -20.06 16.14 7.09
N LYS A 88 -19.41 17.31 7.25
CA LYS A 88 -17.95 17.50 7.38
C LYS A 88 -17.26 16.70 8.51
N HIS A 89 -18.00 16.00 9.37
CA HIS A 89 -17.48 15.34 10.58
C HIS A 89 -17.76 13.83 10.69
N GLN A 90 -18.40 13.20 9.70
CA GLN A 90 -18.63 11.75 9.73
C GLN A 90 -17.87 11.09 8.58
N ASN A 91 -16.54 11.01 8.74
CA ASN A 91 -15.71 10.19 7.87
C ASN A 91 -15.84 8.74 8.34
N ASN A 92 -16.30 7.87 7.45
CA ASN A 92 -16.24 6.45 7.74
C ASN A 92 -14.79 5.99 7.59
N GLU A 93 -14.26 5.39 8.65
CA GLU A 93 -12.93 4.78 8.65
C GLU A 93 -13.06 3.29 8.42
N TYR A 94 -12.41 2.80 7.36
CA TYR A 94 -12.39 1.39 7.03
C TYR A 94 -10.97 0.85 7.09
N ARG A 95 -10.76 -0.26 7.80
CA ARG A 95 -9.50 -1.01 7.72
C ARG A 95 -9.31 -1.53 6.30
N GLN A 96 -8.17 -1.23 5.73
CA GLN A 96 -7.82 -1.62 4.37
C GLN A 96 -6.47 -2.30 4.34
N SER A 97 -6.25 -3.07 3.27
CA SER A 97 -4.98 -3.72 3.02
C SER A 97 -4.73 -3.87 1.53
N TRP A 98 -3.49 -3.65 1.13
CA TRP A 98 -3.01 -3.68 -0.24
C TRP A 98 -1.90 -4.71 -0.40
N TRP A 99 -1.94 -5.46 -1.49
CA TRP A 99 -0.81 -6.26 -1.94
C TRP A 99 -0.12 -5.54 -3.10
N CYS A 100 1.08 -5.02 -2.85
CA CYS A 100 1.89 -4.32 -3.83
C CYS A 100 2.88 -5.33 -4.44
N VAL A 101 2.74 -5.64 -5.73
CA VAL A 101 3.69 -6.50 -6.45
C VAL A 101 4.96 -5.71 -6.69
N LEU A 102 6.08 -6.22 -6.18
CA LEU A 102 7.39 -5.64 -6.43
C LEU A 102 7.93 -6.17 -7.77
N PRO A 103 8.55 -5.34 -8.62
CA PRO A 103 9.22 -5.83 -9.81
C PRO A 103 10.30 -6.85 -9.40
N GLN A 104 10.35 -7.98 -10.11
CA GLN A 104 11.32 -9.04 -9.85
C GLN A 104 12.75 -8.45 -9.86
N GLY A 105 13.47 -8.58 -8.74
CA GLY A 105 14.80 -8.00 -8.54
C GLY A 105 14.89 -6.94 -7.42
N ALA A 106 13.78 -6.53 -6.81
CA ALA A 106 13.79 -5.56 -5.71
C ALA A 106 14.19 -6.13 -4.33
N THR A 107 14.45 -7.45 -4.24
CA THR A 107 14.84 -8.10 -2.98
C THR A 107 16.19 -8.77 -3.14
N THR A 108 17.26 -8.03 -2.89
CA THR A 108 18.50 -8.66 -2.40
C THR A 108 18.41 -8.60 -0.87
N PRO A 109 18.26 -9.74 -0.16
CA PRO A 109 18.60 -9.77 1.26
C PRO A 109 20.08 -9.38 1.40
N PRO A 110 20.51 -8.62 2.42
CA PRO A 110 21.92 -8.54 2.73
C PRO A 110 22.40 -9.97 3.01
N ALA A 111 23.37 -10.45 2.23
CA ALA A 111 24.03 -11.71 2.52
C ALA A 111 24.51 -11.70 3.99
N PRO A 112 24.38 -12.81 4.74
CA PRO A 112 25.02 -12.90 6.03
C PRO A 112 26.52 -12.63 5.84
N LEU A 113 27.13 -11.78 6.67
CA LEU A 113 28.58 -11.64 6.68
C LEU A 113 29.18 -13.02 6.99
N GLU A 114 29.63 -13.73 5.95
CA GLU A 114 30.53 -14.86 6.11
C GLU A 114 31.79 -14.31 6.80
N THR A 115 31.95 -14.72 8.05
CA THR A 115 33.17 -14.44 8.82
C THR A 115 34.29 -15.24 8.18
N PRO A 116 35.41 -14.63 7.73
CA PRO A 116 36.50 -15.40 7.16
C PRO A 116 37.10 -16.33 8.24
N PRO A 117 37.51 -17.56 7.89
CA PRO A 117 38.20 -18.42 8.83
C PRO A 117 39.53 -17.76 9.22
N GLN A 118 39.75 -17.57 10.51
CA GLN A 118 41.09 -17.26 11.00
C GLN A 118 41.96 -18.51 10.85
N ALA A 119 43.18 -18.26 10.37
CA ALA A 119 44.21 -19.24 10.04
C ALA A 119 44.66 -20.10 11.23
#